data_AF-A0A1G3PSM0-F1
#
_entry.id   AF-A0A1G3PSM0-F1
#
_cell.length_a   1.000
_cell.length_b   1.000
_cell.length_c   1.000
_cell.angle_alpha   90.00
_cell.angle_beta   90.00
_cell.angle_gamma   90.00
#
_symmetry.space_group_name_H-M   'P 1'
#
loop_
_entity.id
_entity.type
_entity.pdbx_description
1 polymer ?
#
loop_
_entity_poly.entity_id
_entity_poly.type
_entity_poly.pdbx_seq_one_letter_code
_entity_poly.pdbx_strand_id
1 'polypeptide(L)'
;MDISKFNELLGSLPELLESPKTAMALDRFIRDMSPKDVFVSREHMKKVLLRDQVLATHFVAQYLLHSAPDGPSGDDHIGKV
;
A
#
# COMPACT_ATOMS: atom_id res chain seq x y z
N MET A 1 -11.29 8.04 -5.00
CA MET A 1 -10.25 7.05 -5.37
C MET A 1 -9.87 7.32 -6.82
N ASP A 2 -8.62 7.70 -7.08
CA ASP A 2 -8.15 7.97 -8.45
C ASP A 2 -7.89 6.64 -9.17
N ILE A 3 -8.79 6.29 -10.10
CA ILE A 3 -8.79 4.98 -10.77
C ILE A 3 -7.57 4.83 -11.68
N SER A 4 -7.11 5.92 -12.31
CA SER A 4 -5.93 5.92 -13.17
C SER A 4 -4.67 5.59 -12.39
N LYS A 5 -4.46 6.27 -11.25
CA LYS A 5 -3.34 6.00 -10.34
C LYS A 5 -3.41 4.59 -9.74
N PHE A 6 -4.61 4.11 -9.42
CA PHE A 6 -4.79 2.75 -8.93
C PHE A 6 -4.37 1.68 -9.95
N ASN A 7 -4.79 1.83 -11.21
CA ASN A 7 -4.41 0.91 -12.28
C ASN A 7 -2.91 0.96 -12.60
N GLU A 8 -2.29 2.14 -12.56
CA GLU A 8 -0.84 2.29 -12.70
C GLU A 8 -0.10 1.51 -11.61
N LEU A 9 -0.46 1.71 -10.34
CA LEU A 9 0.16 1.02 -9.21
C LEU A 9 -0.05 -0.50 -9.26
N LEU A 10 -1.21 -0.97 -9.71
CA LEU A 10 -1.46 -2.40 -9.92
C LEU A 10 -0.58 -2.97 -11.05
N GLY A 11 -0.46 -2.26 -12.16
CA GLY A 11 0.39 -2.68 -13.29
C GLY A 11 1.86 -2.74 -12.92
N SER A 12 2.34 -1.77 -12.13
CA SER A 12 3.72 -1.69 -11.64
C SER A 12 3.96 -2.44 -10.33
N LEU A 13 2.97 -3.19 -9.82
CA LEU A 13 3.08 -3.89 -8.54
C LEU A 13 4.33 -4.79 -8.41
N PRO A 14 4.77 -5.55 -9.43
CA PRO A 14 5.98 -6.37 -9.33
C PRO A 14 7.23 -5.55 -9.01
N GLU A 15 7.44 -4.46 -9.74
CA GLU A 15 8.58 -3.55 -9.53
C GLU A 15 8.47 -2.82 -8.19
N LEU A 16 7.25 -2.40 -7.83
CA LEU A 16 6.98 -1.75 -6.56
C LEU A 16 7.28 -2.65 -5.37
N LEU A 17 6.97 -3.94 -5.44
CA LEU A 17 7.26 -4.90 -4.38
C LEU A 17 8.77 -5.14 -4.19
N GLU A 18 9.59 -4.92 -5.21
CA GLU A 18 11.05 -4.96 -5.09
C GLU A 18 11.63 -3.66 -4.54
N SER A 19 10.89 -2.56 -4.66
CA SER A 19 11.32 -1.24 -4.18
C SER A 19 11.38 -1.17 -2.64
N PRO A 20 12.45 -0.60 -2.05
CA PRO A 20 12.52 -0.36 -0.61
C PRO A 20 11.42 0.60 -0.11
N LYS A 21 10.85 1.42 -1.00
CA LYS A 21 9.78 2.38 -0.67
C LYS A 21 8.49 1.70 -0.21
N THR A 22 8.21 0.48 -0.69
CA THR A 22 7.00 -0.26 -0.32
C THR A 22 7.23 -1.25 0.80
N ALA A 23 8.48 -1.43 1.26
CA ALA A 23 8.81 -2.39 2.31
C ALA A 23 7.99 -2.13 3.60
N MET A 24 7.90 -0.88 4.03
CA MET A 24 7.13 -0.51 5.23
C MET A 24 5.62 -0.75 5.05
N ALA A 25 5.09 -0.46 3.86
CA ALA A 25 3.69 -0.73 3.53
C ALA A 25 3.42 -2.25 3.54
N LEU A 26 4.35 -3.05 3.02
CA LEU A 26 4.27 -4.50 3.00
C LEU A 26 4.35 -5.10 4.41
N ASP A 27 5.25 -4.63 5.28
CA ASP A 27 5.31 -5.09 6.68
C ASP A 27 4.01 -4.78 7.42
N ARG A 28 3.45 -3.58 7.21
CA ARG A 28 2.18 -3.19 7.81
C ARG A 28 1.06 -4.11 7.31
N PHE A 29 0.98 -4.34 6.00
CA PHE A 29 0.02 -5.25 5.40
C PHE A 29 0.13 -6.66 5.96
N ILE A 30 1.35 -7.20 6.08
CA ILE A 30 1.59 -8.51 6.67
C ILE A 30 1.06 -8.57 8.10
N ARG A 31 1.35 -7.56 8.92
CA ARG A 31 0.87 -7.50 10.31
C ARG A 31 -0.65 -7.40 10.42
N ASP A 32 -1.29 -6.67 9.51
CA ASP A 32 -2.74 -6.47 9.52
C ASP A 32 -3.50 -7.70 8.98
N MET A 33 -2.89 -8.46 8.06
CA MET A 33 -3.51 -9.66 7.45
C MET A 33 -3.12 -10.97 8.14
N SER A 34 -2.00 -11.01 8.87
CA SER A 34 -1.54 -12.25 9.51
C SER A 34 -2.17 -12.41 10.89
N PRO A 35 -2.72 -13.60 11.20
CA PRO A 35 -3.07 -13.94 12.58
C PRO A 35 -1.85 -13.78 13.50
N LYS A 36 -2.07 -13.45 14.77
CA LYS A 36 -1.00 -13.15 15.75
C LYS A 36 0.04 -14.26 15.92
N ASP A 37 -0.26 -15.49 15.51
CA ASP A 37 0.58 -16.67 15.64
C ASP A 37 1.16 -17.17 14.30
N VAL A 38 0.98 -16.44 13.20
CA VAL A 38 1.49 -16.83 11.88
C VAL A 38 2.60 -15.89 11.43
N PHE A 39 3.81 -16.44 11.31
CA PHE A 39 4.93 -15.72 10.71
C PHE A 39 4.84 -15.78 9.18
N VAL A 40 4.64 -14.63 8.54
CA VAL A 40 4.70 -14.49 7.08
C VAL A 40 5.90 -13.63 6.69
N SER A 41 6.85 -14.24 5.99
CA SER A 41 8.00 -13.51 5.45
C SER A 41 7.57 -12.55 4.34
N ARG A 42 8.27 -11.41 4.21
CA ARG A 42 8.07 -10.46 3.10
C ARG A 42 8.11 -11.13 1.74
N GLU A 43 9.10 -12.00 1.50
CA GLU A 43 9.23 -12.71 0.23
C GLU A 43 7.99 -13.59 -0.08
N HIS A 44 7.44 -14.26 0.93
CA HIS A 44 6.23 -15.05 0.77
C HIS A 44 5.04 -14.14 0.43
N MET A 45 4.87 -13.04 1.16
CA MET A 45 3.77 -12.11 0.89
C MET A 45 3.87 -11.48 -0.51
N LYS A 46 5.08 -11.15 -0.99
CA LYS A 46 5.26 -10.68 -2.38
C LYS A 46 4.77 -11.72 -3.39
N LYS A 47 5.12 -13.00 -3.19
CA LYS A 47 4.66 -14.10 -4.06
C LYS A 47 3.14 -14.27 -4.01
N VAL A 48 2.51 -14.07 -2.85
CA VAL A 48 1.04 -14.11 -2.70
C VAL A 48 0.40 -12.94 -3.44
N LEU A 49 0.87 -11.71 -3.24
CA LEU A 49 0.36 -10.51 -3.91
C LEU A 49 0.49 -10.58 -5.44
N LEU A 50 1.49 -11.28 -5.96
CA LEU A 50 1.64 -11.48 -7.41
C LEU A 50 0.72 -12.56 -7.98
N ARG A 51 0.16 -13.43 -7.15
CA ARG A 51 -0.72 -14.54 -7.58
C ARG A 51 -2.19 -14.27 -7.30
N ASP A 52 -2.49 -13.52 -6.25
CA ASP A 52 -3.85 -13.24 -5.81
C ASP A 52 -4.22 -11.79 -6.12
N GLN A 53 -5.02 -11.62 -7.17
CA GLN A 53 -5.41 -10.30 -7.66
C GLN A 53 -6.31 -9.52 -6.68
N VAL A 54 -7.06 -10.23 -5.82
CA VAL A 54 -7.92 -9.60 -4.80
C VAL A 54 -7.05 -9.01 -3.69
N LEU A 55 -6.09 -9.80 -3.19
CA LEU A 55 -5.09 -9.34 -2.22
C LEU A 55 -4.22 -8.21 -2.79
N ALA A 56 -3.80 -8.31 -4.05
CA ALA A 56 -3.06 -7.25 -4.75
C ALA A 56 -3.85 -5.93 -4.77
N THR A 57 -5.11 -6.00 -5.20
CA THR A 57 -6.04 -4.86 -5.25
C THR A 57 -6.21 -4.25 -3.87
N HIS A 58 -6.42 -5.08 -2.85
CA HIS A 58 -6.57 -4.61 -1.47
C HIS A 58 -5.30 -3.92 -0.96
N PHE A 59 -4.13 -4.52 -1.18
CA PHE A 59 -2.85 -3.92 -0.82
C PHE A 59 -2.61 -2.57 -1.51
N VAL A 60 -2.81 -2.50 -2.83
CA VAL A 60 -2.63 -1.25 -3.57
C VAL A 60 -3.61 -0.18 -3.10
N ALA A 61 -4.89 -0.51 -2.98
CA ALA A 61 -5.94 0.43 -2.60
C ALA A 61 -5.71 0.99 -1.18
N GLN A 62 -5.40 0.12 -0.21
CA GLN A 62 -5.33 0.52 1.20
C GLN A 62 -3.94 1.02 1.61
N TYR A 63 -2.87 0.50 1.02
CA TYR A 63 -1.50 0.74 1.50
C TYR A 63 -0.62 1.50 0.52
N LEU A 64 -0.83 1.44 -0.80
CA LEU A 64 0.01 2.20 -1.74
C LEU A 64 -0.65 3.51 -2.17
N LEU A 65 -1.96 3.50 -2.40
CA LEU A 65 -2.69 4.68 -2.84
C LEU A 65 -2.74 5.78 -1.77
N HIS A 66 -2.81 5.39 -0.50
CA HIS A 66 -2.84 6.29 0.67
C HIS A 66 -1.45 6.59 1.27
N SER A 67 -0.38 5.93 0.80
CA SER A 67 1.00 6.17 1.27
C SER A 67 1.78 7.14 0.37
N ALA A 68 1.19 7.60 -0.73
CA ALA A 68 1.72 8.79 -1.39
C ALA A 68 1.59 9.94 -0.39
N PRO A 69 2.66 10.71 -0.09
CA PRO A 69 2.51 11.92 0.68
C PRO A 69 1.52 12.79 -0.08
N ASP A 70 0.33 12.95 0.49
CA ASP A 70 -0.48 14.11 0.19
C ASP A 70 0.47 15.29 0.45
N GLY A 71 0.76 16.07 -0.61
CA GLY A 71 1.39 17.37 -0.45
C GLY A 71 0.65 18.14 0.65
N PRO A 72 1.33 19.06 1.36
CA PRO A 72 0.84 19.56 2.63
C PRO A 72 -0.63 19.95 2.51
N SER A 73 -1.50 19.26 3.24
CA SER A 73 -2.74 19.86 3.71
C SER A 73 -2.30 20.99 4.63
N GLY A 74 -1.97 22.12 4.00
CA GLY A 74 -1.79 23.39 4.66
C GLY A 74 -3.09 23.69 5.38
N ASP A 75 -3.03 23.48 6.69
CA ASP A 75 -3.53 24.40 7.69
C ASP A 75 -4.00 25.74 7.09
N ASP A 76 -5.30 25.87 6.86
CA ASP A 76 -5.98 27.16 6.92
C ASP A 76 -7.10 27.00 7.95
N HIS A 77 -6.69 27.01 9.22
CA HIS A 77 -7.57 27.24 10.35
C HIS A 77 -7.02 28.49 11.05
N ILE A 78 -7.53 29.68 10.69
CA ILE A 78 -7.60 30.97 11.44
C ILE A 78 -8.08 32.01 10.39
N GLY A 79 -9.15 32.79 10.51
CA GLY A 79 -10.05 33.11 11.61
C GLY A 79 -11.01 34.26 11.21
N LYS A 80 -12.01 34.49 12.06
CA LYS A 80 -12.95 35.63 12.13
C LYS A 80 -12.66 36.88 11.27
N VAL A 81 -13.69 37.35 10.54
CA VAL A 81 -14.15 38.75 10.54
C VAL A 81 -15.67 38.81 10.51
#